data_AF-A0A7C2T3E7-F1
#
_entry.id   AF-A0A7C2T3E7-F1
#
_cell.length_a   1.000
_cell.length_b   1.000
_cell.length_c   1.000
_cell.angle_alpha   90.00
_cell.angle_beta   90.00
_cell.angle_gamma   90.00
#
_symmetry.space_group_name_H-M   'P 1'
#
loop_
_entity.id
_entity.type
_entity.pdbx_description
1 polymer ?
#
loop_
_entity_poly.entity_id
_entity_poly.type
_entity_poly.pdbx_seq_one_letter_code
_entity_poly.pdbx_strand_id
1 'polypeptide(L)'
;MTYSTHAYEPDPRNESILIDINGTLFPRHEAKISVFDSGFVLGDGVWEGLRVHPGADGKGVIAFLDRHLKRLWEGVKTLDFEMGLTKEALKKRL
;
A
#
# COMPACT_ATOMS: atom_id res chain seq x y z
N MET A 1 8.65 -28.70 -9.37
CA MET A 1 8.11 -27.97 -8.21
C MET A 1 6.86 -27.24 -8.66
N THR A 2 5.72 -27.45 -7.99
CA THR A 2 4.51 -26.65 -8.22
C THR A 2 4.67 -25.31 -7.49
N TYR A 3 4.77 -24.23 -8.26
CA TYR A 3 4.78 -22.88 -7.71
C TYR A 3 3.34 -22.44 -7.42
N SER A 4 3.11 -21.87 -6.25
CA SER A 4 1.88 -21.12 -5.95
C SER A 4 1.76 -19.94 -6.91
N THR A 5 0.54 -19.51 -7.23
CA THR A 5 0.26 -18.28 -7.99
C THR A 5 0.89 -17.03 -7.35
N HIS A 6 1.25 -17.10 -6.07
CA HIS A 6 1.88 -16.01 -5.32
C HIS A 6 3.40 -16.18 -5.13
N ALA A 7 4.04 -17.09 -5.88
CA ALA A 7 5.49 -17.22 -5.85
C ALA A 7 6.15 -15.96 -6.43
N TYR A 8 7.21 -15.47 -5.76
CA TYR A 8 8.00 -14.33 -6.20
C TYR A 8 9.49 -14.63 -6.02
N GLU A 9 10.34 -13.98 -6.81
CA GLU A 9 11.79 -14.04 -6.62
C GLU A 9 12.18 -13.20 -5.41
N PRO A 10 12.85 -13.78 -4.39
CA PRO A 10 13.32 -13.01 -3.25
C PRO A 10 14.29 -11.92 -3.67
N ASP A 11 14.13 -10.73 -3.08
CA ASP A 11 15.02 -9.60 -3.28
C ASP A 11 15.53 -9.16 -1.90
N PRO A 12 16.84 -9.23 -1.63
CA PRO A 12 17.40 -8.92 -0.32
C PRO A 12 17.16 -7.45 0.08
N ARG A 13 16.93 -6.54 -0.89
CA ARG A 13 16.57 -5.14 -0.61
C ARG A 13 15.26 -5.02 0.17
N ASN A 14 14.39 -6.03 0.07
CA ASN A 14 13.08 -6.05 0.73
C ASN A 14 13.11 -6.58 2.16
N GLU A 15 14.27 -7.02 2.68
CA GLU A 15 14.37 -7.60 4.03
C GLU A 15 14.19 -6.55 5.13
N SER A 16 14.69 -5.33 4.88
CA SER A 16 14.73 -4.23 5.86
C SER A 16 13.69 -3.14 5.58
N ILE A 17 12.71 -3.38 4.71
CA ILE A 17 11.66 -2.40 4.46
C ILE A 17 10.78 -2.22 5.70
N LEU A 18 10.23 -1.02 5.82
CA LEU A 18 9.21 -0.70 6.81
C LEU A 18 7.83 -0.75 6.16
N ILE A 19 6.86 -1.27 6.91
CA ILE A 19 5.46 -1.34 6.51
C ILE A 19 4.67 -0.39 7.42
N ASP A 20 4.00 0.60 6.82
CA ASP A 20 3.06 1.45 7.55
C ASP A 20 1.75 0.67 7.77
N ILE A 21 1.41 0.46 9.04
CA ILE A 21 0.12 -0.09 9.46
C ILE A 21 -0.55 0.94 10.37
N ASN A 22 -1.67 1.51 9.91
CA ASN A 22 -2.45 2.51 10.65
C ASN A 22 -1.64 3.73 11.13
N GLY A 23 -0.61 4.13 10.38
CA GLY A 23 0.24 5.29 10.68
C GLY A 23 1.46 4.98 11.55
N THR A 24 1.73 3.69 11.82
CA THR A 24 2.93 3.25 12.53
C THR A 24 3.79 2.38 11.62
N LEU A 25 5.09 2.68 11.53
CA LEU A 25 6.04 1.92 10.73
C LEU A 25 6.56 0.72 11.51
N PHE A 26 6.43 -0.47 10.93
CA PHE A 26 6.94 -1.73 11.49
C PHE A 26 8.00 -2.35 10.58
N PRO A 27 9.04 -3.00 11.13
CA PRO A 27 9.88 -3.91 10.36
C PRO A 27 9.03 -4.99 9.68
N ARG A 28 9.40 -5.40 8.45
CA ARG A 28 8.67 -6.40 7.67
C ARG A 28 8.27 -7.67 8.45
N HIS A 29 9.14 -8.16 9.32
CA HIS A 29 8.91 -9.39 10.09
C HIS A 29 7.97 -9.21 11.29
N GLU A 30 7.70 -7.97 11.71
CA GLU A 30 6.77 -7.64 12.81
C GLU A 30 5.42 -7.14 12.29
N ALA A 31 5.37 -6.69 11.03
CA ALA A 31 4.18 -6.20 10.36
C ALA A 31 3.08 -7.28 10.33
N LYS A 32 1.98 -7.02 11.02
CA LYS A 32 0.85 -7.95 11.18
C LYS A 32 -0.48 -7.23 11.19
N ILE A 33 -1.49 -7.88 10.61
CA ILE A 33 -2.90 -7.51 10.70
C ILE A 33 -3.68 -8.62 11.40
N SER A 34 -4.91 -8.34 11.81
CA SER A 34 -5.80 -9.36 12.34
C SER A 34 -6.15 -10.37 11.24
N VAL A 35 -6.18 -11.66 11.57
CA VAL A 35 -6.73 -12.69 10.66
C VAL A 35 -8.24 -12.57 10.46
N PHE A 36 -8.91 -11.75 11.28
CA PHE A 36 -10.33 -11.43 11.16
C PHE A 36 -10.59 -10.13 10.39
N ASP A 37 -9.56 -9.49 9.84
CA ASP A 37 -9.72 -8.33 8.97
C ASP A 37 -10.51 -8.72 7.70
N SER A 38 -11.54 -7.95 7.35
CA SER A 38 -12.40 -8.27 6.20
C SER A 38 -11.65 -8.21 4.87
N GLY A 39 -10.60 -7.38 4.79
CA GLY A 39 -9.69 -7.33 3.63
C GLY A 39 -8.92 -8.64 3.46
N PHE A 40 -8.63 -9.37 4.53
CA PHE A 40 -8.02 -10.70 4.47
C PHE A 40 -9.05 -11.81 4.24
N VAL A 41 -10.15 -11.81 5.02
CA VAL A 41 -11.13 -12.90 5.01
C VAL A 41 -11.95 -12.93 3.72
N LEU A 42 -12.34 -11.76 3.21
CA LEU A 42 -13.28 -11.62 2.10
C LEU A 42 -12.67 -10.91 0.89
N GLY A 43 -11.48 -10.33 1.02
CA GLY A 43 -10.94 -9.41 0.01
C GLY A 43 -11.70 -8.08 -0.01
N ASP A 44 -12.38 -7.73 1.07
CA ASP A 44 -13.23 -6.53 1.17
C ASP A 44 -12.38 -5.28 1.41
N GLY A 45 -11.79 -4.75 0.34
CA GLY A 45 -10.81 -3.67 0.41
C GLY A 45 -10.64 -2.94 -0.91
N VAL A 46 -10.09 -1.72 -0.84
CA VAL A 46 -9.69 -0.91 -1.99
C VAL A 46 -8.22 -0.54 -1.85
N TRP A 47 -7.46 -0.62 -2.94
CA TRP A 47 -6.03 -0.37 -2.93
C TRP A 47 -5.55 0.24 -4.26
N GLU A 48 -4.36 0.83 -4.23
CA GLU A 48 -3.68 1.35 -5.40
C GLU A 48 -2.23 0.87 -5.44
N GLY A 49 -1.79 0.42 -6.61
CA GLY A 49 -0.38 0.15 -6.88
C GLY A 49 0.33 1.44 -7.29
N LEU A 50 1.36 1.83 -6.55
CA LEU A 50 2.18 3.01 -6.85
C LEU A 50 3.56 2.59 -7.38
N ARG A 51 4.11 3.36 -8.31
CA ARG A 51 5.47 3.19 -8.83
C ARG A 51 6.30 4.41 -8.48
N VAL A 52 7.47 4.18 -7.90
CA VAL A 52 8.46 5.20 -7.59
C VAL A 52 9.53 5.20 -8.69
N HIS A 53 9.80 6.37 -9.25
CA HIS A 53 10.86 6.59 -10.22
C HIS A 53 11.92 7.55 -9.65
N PRO A 54 13.17 7.48 -10.13
CA PRO A 54 14.16 8.50 -9.80
C PRO A 54 13.70 9.87 -10.30
N GLY A 55 13.67 10.85 -9.39
CA GLY A 55 13.44 12.25 -9.67
C GLY A 55 14.71 12.96 -10.15
N ALA A 56 14.54 14.18 -10.64
CA ALA A 56 15.65 15.00 -11.16
C ALA A 56 16.69 15.35 -10.08
N ASP A 57 16.28 15.36 -8.81
CA ASP A 57 17.12 15.58 -7.63
C ASP A 57 17.64 14.28 -6.99
N GLY A 58 17.42 13.14 -7.66
CA GLY A 58 17.78 11.81 -7.16
C GLY A 58 16.81 11.23 -6.12
N LYS A 59 15.78 11.98 -5.69
CA LYS A 59 14.75 11.46 -4.77
C LYS A 59 13.69 10.67 -5.53
N GLY A 60 13.03 9.74 -4.84
CA GLY A 60 11.90 9.02 -5.42
C GLY A 60 10.72 9.95 -5.71
N VAL A 61 10.13 9.83 -6.91
CA VAL A 61 8.88 10.49 -7.30
C VAL A 61 7.85 9.43 -7.65
N ILE A 62 6.66 9.53 -7.07
CA ILE A 62 5.56 8.62 -7.39
C ILE A 62 4.90 9.07 -8.69
N ALA A 63 4.90 8.19 -9.69
CA ALA A 63 4.27 8.49 -10.98
C ALA A 63 2.75 8.66 -10.80
N PHE A 64 2.21 9.76 -11.36
CA PHE A 64 0.77 10.04 -11.42
C PHE A 64 0.04 10.00 -10.07
N LEU A 65 0.70 10.36 -8.96
CA LEU A 65 0.16 10.24 -7.60
C LEU A 65 -1.28 10.78 -7.46
N ASP A 66 -1.56 11.98 -7.97
CA ASP A 66 -2.90 12.57 -7.88
C ASP A 66 -3.98 11.74 -8.59
N ARG A 67 -3.64 11.08 -9.70
CA ARG A 67 -4.57 10.21 -10.43
C ARG A 67 -4.85 8.93 -9.64
N HIS A 68 -3.82 8.34 -9.02
CA HIS A 68 -3.97 7.18 -8.14
C HIS A 68 -4.85 7.52 -6.93
N LEU A 69 -4.58 8.64 -6.24
CA LEU A 69 -5.38 9.06 -5.09
C LEU A 69 -6.82 9.43 -5.47
N LYS A 70 -7.04 9.99 -6.66
CA LYS A 70 -8.40 10.18 -7.18
C LYS A 70 -9.13 8.85 -7.30
N ARG A 71 -8.52 7.84 -7.94
CA ARG A 71 -9.11 6.52 -8.14
C ARG A 71 -9.34 5.78 -6.82
N LEU A 72 -8.41 5.87 -5.87
CA LEU A 72 -8.57 5.30 -4.53
C LEU A 72 -9.81 5.86 -3.83
N TRP A 73 -10.00 7.19 -3.83
CA TRP A 73 -11.18 7.82 -3.22
C TRP A 73 -12.48 7.50 -3.95
N GLU A 74 -12.44 7.38 -5.27
CA GLU A 74 -13.59 6.92 -6.05
C GLU A 74 -13.97 5.48 -5.68
N GLY A 75 -12.99 4.60 -5.49
CA GLY A 75 -13.20 3.23 -5.03
C GLY A 75 -13.76 3.17 -3.60
N VAL A 76 -13.19 3.93 -2.66
CA VAL A 76 -13.72 4.09 -1.30
C VAL A 76 -15.19 4.51 -1.33
N LYS A 77 -15.54 5.53 -2.12
CA LYS A 77 -16.93 5.99 -2.28
C LYS A 77 -17.83 4.92 -2.90
N THR A 78 -17.31 4.16 -3.85
CA THR A 78 -18.08 3.13 -4.57
C THR A 78 -18.43 1.94 -3.67
N LEU A 79 -17.52 1.59 -2.75
CA LEU A 79 -17.71 0.53 -1.76
C LEU A 79 -18.37 1.01 -0.47
N ASP A 80 -18.78 2.28 -0.40
CA ASP A 80 -19.38 2.91 0.79
C ASP A 80 -18.49 2.81 2.05
N PHE A 81 -17.18 2.96 1.86
CA PHE A 81 -16.20 2.97 2.95
C PHE A 81 -15.98 4.37 3.52
N GLU A 82 -15.75 4.45 4.83
CA GLU A 82 -15.26 5.65 5.49
C GLU A 82 -13.72 5.64 5.52
N MET A 83 -13.08 6.59 4.81
CA MET A 83 -11.62 6.61 4.67
C MET A 83 -10.86 6.91 5.98
N GLY A 84 -11.48 7.62 6.92
CA GLY A 84 -10.84 8.06 8.18
C GLY A 84 -9.60 8.97 8.03
N LEU A 85 -9.19 9.30 6.80
CA LEU A 85 -8.01 10.09 6.46
C LEU A 85 -8.30 11.05 5.31
N THR A 86 -7.62 12.21 5.30
CA THR A 86 -7.63 13.12 4.15
C THR A 86 -6.58 12.71 3.12
N LYS A 87 -6.73 13.17 1.87
CA LYS A 87 -5.75 12.93 0.80
C LYS A 87 -4.38 13.49 1.18
N GLU A 88 -4.37 14.65 1.81
CA GLU A 88 -3.17 15.36 2.25
C GLU A 88 -2.48 14.62 3.39
N ALA A 89 -3.25 14.05 4.34
CA ALA A 89 -2.70 13.24 5.41
C ALA A 89 -2.07 11.96 4.86
N LEU A 90 -2.72 11.29 3.90
CA LEU A 90 -2.16 10.10 3.26
C LEU A 90 -0.90 10.45 2.45
N LYS A 91 -0.91 11.55 1.68
CA LYS A 91 0.26 12.02 0.92
C LYS A 91 1.48 12.25 1.80
N LYS A 92 1.31 12.72 3.04
CA LYS A 92 2.43 12.94 3.98
C LYS A 92 3.04 11.65 4.51
N ARG A 93 2.35 10.52 4.38
CA ARG A 93 2.85 9.19 4.79
C ARG A 93 3.59 8.47 3.66
N LEU A 94 3.52 8.99 2.43
CA LEU A 94 4.21 8.48 1.23
C LEU A 94 5.55 9.20 1.04
#